data_AF-A0A838QD28-F1
#
_entry.id   AF-A0A838QD28-F1
#
_cell.length_a   1.000
_cell.length_b   1.000
_cell.length_c   1.000
_cell.angle_alpha   90.00
_cell.angle_beta   90.00
_cell.angle_gamma   90.00
#
_symmetry.space_group_name_H-M   'P 1'
#
loop_
_entity.id
_entity.type
_entity.pdbx_description
1 polymer ?
#
loop_
_entity_poly.entity_id
_entity_poly.type
_entity_poly.pdbx_seq_one_letter_code
_entity_poly.pdbx_strand_id
1 'polypeptide(L)'
;AFSDLLRRFPDSDIASDAQFHLGEAYAAEGNASAADSAYARVIARYPTTPRAPTALYKRGVIAQTARRTTAARRLFNELVKSYPESDEADLARERLRLLS
;
A
#
# COMPACT_ATOMS: atom_id res chain seq x y z
N ALA A 1 -20.66 24.63 1.01
CA ALA A 1 -19.45 24.65 0.17
C ALA A 1 -18.33 23.79 0.78
N PHE A 2 -17.95 23.97 2.05
CA PHE A 2 -17.15 22.97 2.80
C PHE A 2 -17.87 21.61 2.98
N SER A 3 -19.18 21.64 2.77
CA SER A 3 -20.14 20.54 2.83
C SER A 3 -20.13 19.59 1.62
N ASP A 4 -19.41 19.82 0.52
CA ASP A 4 -19.10 18.79 -0.50
C ASP A 4 -17.68 18.23 -0.32
N LEU A 5 -16.95 18.70 0.70
CA LEU A 5 -15.51 18.55 0.86
C LEU A 5 -15.12 17.49 1.93
N LEU A 6 -16.04 17.22 2.85
CA LEU A 6 -15.92 16.19 3.89
C LEU A 6 -17.12 15.21 3.87
N ARG A 7 -18.13 15.45 3.01
CA ARG A 7 -19.50 14.89 3.18
C ARG A 7 -19.75 13.56 2.47
N ARG A 8 -18.71 12.81 2.17
CA ARG A 8 -18.86 11.36 2.00
C ARG A 8 -18.10 10.53 3.04
N PHE A 9 -17.49 11.15 4.05
CA PHE A 9 -16.71 10.52 5.12
C PHE A 9 -15.29 10.08 4.71
N PRO A 10 -14.39 11.08 4.60
CA PRO A 10 -12.93 10.97 4.48
C PRO A 10 -12.27 10.54 5.81
N ASP A 11 -12.83 9.53 6.48
CA ASP A 11 -12.47 9.15 7.85
C ASP A 11 -11.10 8.48 7.98
N SER A 12 -10.23 8.70 7.00
CA SER A 12 -8.89 9.20 7.26
C SER A 12 -8.10 9.43 5.95
N ASP A 13 -8.49 10.31 5.03
CA ASP A 13 -7.56 10.63 3.91
C ASP A 13 -6.27 11.25 4.49
N ILE A 14 -6.42 12.27 5.35
CA ILE A 14 -5.29 12.90 6.06
C ILE A 14 -4.55 11.92 6.97
N ALA A 15 -5.25 11.10 7.75
CA ALA A 15 -4.57 10.15 8.64
C ALA A 15 -4.02 8.92 7.89
N SER A 16 -4.52 8.60 6.69
CA SER A 16 -3.94 7.58 5.80
C SER A 16 -2.67 8.11 5.17
N ASP A 17 -2.68 9.38 4.75
CA ASP A 17 -1.49 10.11 4.29
C ASP A 17 -0.44 10.17 5.39
N ALA A 18 -0.81 10.56 6.62
CA ALA A 18 0.12 10.61 7.74
C ALA A 18 0.71 9.22 8.07
N GLN A 19 -0.14 8.18 8.13
CA GLN A 19 0.29 6.80 8.38
C GLN A 19 1.14 6.24 7.24
N PHE A 20 0.87 6.64 6.00
CA PHE A 20 1.65 6.29 4.81
C PHE A 20 3.01 6.98 4.83
N HIS A 21 3.05 8.29 5.10
CA HIS A 21 4.29 9.05 5.23
C HIS A 21 5.18 8.55 6.36
N LEU A 22 4.60 8.06 7.46
CA LEU A 22 5.37 7.35 8.49
C LEU A 22 6.06 6.10 7.92
N GLY A 23 5.38 5.35 7.04
CA GLY A 23 5.98 4.22 6.34
C GLY A 23 7.10 4.64 5.39
N GLU A 24 6.91 5.72 4.62
CA GLU A 24 7.93 6.25 3.72
C GLU A 24 9.16 6.75 4.50
N ALA A 25 8.96 7.38 5.67
CA ALA A 25 10.05 7.80 6.55
C ALA A 25 10.88 6.61 7.04
N TYR A 26 10.24 5.55 7.55
CA TYR A 26 10.95 4.33 7.94
C TYR A 26 11.65 3.66 6.76
N ALA A 27 11.07 3.68 5.56
CA ALA A 27 11.70 3.13 4.36
C ALA A 27 12.95 3.92 3.97
N ALA A 28 12.91 5.25 4.07
CA ALA A 28 14.06 6.13 3.82
C ALA A 28 15.21 5.90 4.82
N GLU A 29 14.89 5.56 6.06
CA GLU A 29 15.85 5.16 7.09
C GLU A 29 16.39 3.72 6.92
N GLY A 30 15.89 2.97 5.93
CA GLY A 30 16.24 1.57 5.71
C GLY A 30 15.57 0.60 6.70
N ASN A 31 14.66 1.08 7.56
CA ASN A 31 13.90 0.24 8.48
C ASN A 31 12.69 -0.42 7.80
N ALA A 32 12.98 -1.42 6.97
CA ALA A 32 11.97 -2.12 6.17
C ALA A 32 10.86 -2.78 7.01
N SER A 33 11.16 -3.22 8.23
CA SER A 33 10.18 -3.85 9.13
C SER A 33 9.15 -2.84 9.65
N ALA A 34 9.62 -1.67 10.10
CA ALA A 34 8.74 -0.60 10.54
C ALA A 34 7.94 -0.01 9.37
N ALA A 35 8.56 0.12 8.19
CA ALA A 35 7.87 0.53 6.96
C ALA A 35 6.72 -0.43 6.59
N ASP A 36 6.97 -1.74 6.54
CA ASP A 36 5.92 -2.73 6.24
C ASP A 36 4.76 -2.64 7.25
N SER A 37 5.09 -2.50 8.53
CA SER A 37 4.10 -2.36 9.61
C SER A 37 3.24 -1.10 9.46
N ALA A 38 3.84 0.02 9.05
CA ALA A 38 3.13 1.27 8.83
C ALA A 38 2.21 1.19 7.61
N TYR A 39 2.69 0.64 6.48
CA TYR A 39 1.85 0.41 5.31
C TYR A 39 0.71 -0.58 5.58
N ALA A 40 0.96 -1.64 6.36
CA ALA A 40 -0.07 -2.58 6.77
C ALA A 40 -1.22 -1.90 7.54
N ARG A 41 -0.90 -0.89 8.37
CA ARG A 41 -1.90 -0.10 9.09
C ARG A 41 -2.74 0.78 8.16
N VAL A 42 -2.16 1.31 7.08
CA VAL A 42 -2.93 2.05 6.06
C VAL A 42 -4.03 1.16 5.49
N ILE A 43 -3.68 -0.06 5.08
CA ILE A 43 -4.63 -0.99 4.46
C ILE A 43 -5.68 -1.44 5.48
N ALA A 44 -5.27 -1.75 6.72
CA ALA A 44 -6.17 -2.27 7.74
C ALA A 44 -7.17 -1.23 8.26
N ARG A 45 -6.78 0.05 8.35
CA ARG A 45 -7.62 1.11 8.90
C ARG A 45 -8.30 1.95 7.83
N TYR A 46 -7.68 2.10 6.67
CA TYR A 46 -8.06 3.04 5.63
C TYR A 46 -8.17 2.37 4.24
N PRO A 47 -8.83 1.20 4.13
CA PRO A 47 -8.78 0.36 2.93
C PRO A 47 -9.39 1.00 1.68
N THR A 48 -10.24 2.02 1.82
CA THR A 48 -10.92 2.71 0.73
C THR A 48 -10.23 4.00 0.28
N THR A 49 -9.13 4.38 0.94
CA THR A 49 -8.39 5.61 0.62
C THR A 49 -7.42 5.39 -0.55
N PRO A 50 -7.05 6.45 -1.28
CA PRO A 50 -6.07 6.35 -2.37
C PRO A 50 -4.70 5.79 -1.93
N ARG A 51 -4.35 5.84 -0.65
CA ARG A 51 -3.09 5.29 -0.12
C ARG A 51 -3.10 3.79 0.08
N ALA A 52 -4.25 3.15 0.15
CA ALA A 52 -4.33 1.71 0.38
C ALA A 52 -3.66 0.86 -0.73
N PRO A 53 -3.92 1.08 -2.04
CA PRO A 53 -3.22 0.37 -3.10
C PRO A 53 -1.71 0.66 -3.11
N THR A 54 -1.30 1.91 -2.94
CA THR A 54 0.13 2.28 -2.84
C THR A 54 0.83 1.59 -1.69
N ALA A 55 0.20 1.57 -0.51
CA ALA A 55 0.73 0.91 0.68
C ALA A 55 0.92 -0.59 0.44
N LEU A 56 -0.08 -1.27 -0.13
CA LEU A 56 0.00 -2.71 -0.41
C LEU A 56 1.08 -3.04 -1.45
N TYR A 57 1.24 -2.19 -2.47
CA TYR A 57 2.32 -2.31 -3.45
C TYR A 57 3.70 -2.19 -2.78
N LYS A 58 3.90 -1.16 -1.94
CA LYS A 58 5.17 -0.92 -1.22
C LYS A 58 5.54 -2.11 -0.33
N ARG A 59 4.56 -2.73 0.34
CA ARG A 59 4.78 -3.99 1.09
C ARG A 59 5.25 -5.14 0.20
N GLY A 60 4.63 -5.30 -0.96
CA GLY A 60 5.06 -6.28 -1.97
C GLY A 60 6.49 -6.06 -2.42
N VAL A 61 6.89 -4.80 -2.67
CA VAL A 61 8.25 -4.41 -3.02
C VAL A 61 9.24 -4.71 -1.89
N ILE A 62 8.89 -4.38 -0.63
CA ILE A 62 9.72 -4.73 0.54
C ILE A 62 9.96 -6.24 0.61
N ALA A 63 8.91 -7.05 0.46
CA ALA A 63 9.03 -8.50 0.47
C ALA A 63 9.89 -9.02 -0.70
N GLN A 64 9.73 -8.44 -1.89
CA GLN A 64 10.52 -8.79 -3.07
C GLN A 64 12.01 -8.47 -2.87
N THR A 65 12.35 -7.26 -2.40
CA THR A 65 13.73 -6.86 -2.10
C THR A 65 14.36 -7.73 -1.03
N ALA A 66 13.59 -8.17 -0.04
CA ALA A 66 14.01 -9.13 0.98
C ALA A 66 14.13 -10.59 0.47
N ARG A 67 13.97 -10.83 -0.85
CA ARG A 67 13.94 -12.16 -1.49
C ARG A 67 12.89 -13.11 -0.91
N ARG A 68 11.85 -12.58 -0.27
CA ARG A 68 10.70 -13.35 0.25
C ARG A 68 9.67 -13.53 -0.84
N THR A 69 10.04 -14.26 -1.88
CA THR A 69 9.28 -14.39 -3.13
C THR A 69 7.83 -14.83 -2.91
N THR A 70 7.58 -15.81 -2.04
CA THR A 70 6.21 -16.27 -1.72
C THR A 70 5.36 -15.15 -1.11
N ALA A 71 5.93 -14.35 -0.20
CA ALA A 71 5.22 -13.23 0.41
C ALA A 71 4.97 -12.10 -0.59
N ALA A 72 5.95 -11.79 -1.45
CA ALA A 72 5.81 -10.80 -2.51
C ALA A 72 4.67 -11.16 -3.48
N ARG A 73 4.63 -12.41 -3.98
CA ARG A 73 3.54 -12.89 -4.84
C ARG A 73 2.17 -12.75 -4.16
N ARG A 74 2.08 -13.13 -2.88
CA ARG A 74 0.83 -13.02 -2.13
C ARG A 74 0.32 -11.58 -2.07
N LEU A 75 1.18 -10.64 -1.72
CA LEU A 75 0.83 -9.21 -1.59
C LEU A 75 0.46 -8.59 -2.95
N PHE A 76 1.20 -8.89 -4.02
CA PHE A 76 0.86 -8.41 -5.36
C PHE A 76 -0.45 -9.01 -5.89
N ASN A 77 -0.72 -10.30 -5.63
CA ASN A 77 -2.01 -10.91 -5.98
C ASN A 77 -3.17 -10.28 -5.18
N GLU A 78 -2.96 -10.01 -3.90
CA GLU A 78 -3.93 -9.30 -3.05
C GLU A 78 -4.23 -7.92 -3.60
N LEU A 79 -3.22 -7.17 -4.05
CA LEU A 79 -3.38 -5.85 -4.67
C LEU A 79 -4.22 -5.91 -5.94
N VAL A 80 -3.91 -6.83 -6.86
CA VAL A 80 -4.68 -7.02 -8.10
C VAL A 80 -6.13 -7.41 -7.81
N LYS A 81 -6.37 -8.18 -6.74
CA LYS A 81 -7.71 -8.62 -6.36
C LYS A 81 -8.51 -7.50 -5.67
N SER A 82 -7.90 -6.77 -4.76
CA SER A 82 -8.58 -5.79 -3.89
C SER A 82 -8.73 -4.41 -4.55
N TYR A 83 -7.80 -4.04 -5.43
CA TYR A 83 -7.76 -2.73 -6.09
C TYR A 83 -7.53 -2.86 -7.61
N PRO A 84 -8.38 -3.62 -8.33
CA PRO A 84 -8.11 -4.05 -9.71
C PRO A 84 -7.93 -2.92 -10.73
N GLU A 85 -8.51 -1.74 -10.44
CA GLU A 85 -8.51 -0.54 -11.30
C GLU A 85 -7.42 0.49 -10.92
N SER A 86 -6.59 0.21 -9.91
CA SER A 86 -5.48 1.10 -9.51
C SER A 86 -4.26 0.95 -10.43
N ASP A 87 -3.50 2.03 -10.61
CA ASP A 87 -2.21 2.01 -11.31
C ASP A 87 -1.25 0.99 -10.65
N GLU A 88 -1.30 0.86 -9.32
CA GLU A 88 -0.51 -0.12 -8.60
C GLU A 88 -0.86 -1.57 -8.93
N ALA A 89 -2.12 -1.86 -9.30
CA ALA A 89 -2.48 -3.20 -9.76
C ALA A 89 -1.80 -3.53 -11.10
N ASP A 90 -1.62 -2.56 -12.00
CA ASP A 90 -0.86 -2.79 -13.24
C ASP A 90 0.62 -3.06 -12.96
N LEU A 91 1.24 -2.25 -12.10
CA LEU A 91 2.61 -2.50 -11.64
C LEU A 91 2.74 -3.88 -10.96
N ALA A 92 1.76 -4.28 -10.16
CA ALA A 92 1.74 -5.58 -9.50
C ALA A 92 1.64 -6.74 -10.50
N ARG A 93 0.82 -6.61 -11.55
CA ARG A 93 0.73 -7.61 -12.64
C ARG A 93 2.07 -7.78 -13.35
N GLU A 94 2.77 -6.70 -13.63
CA GLU A 94 4.12 -6.75 -14.22
C GLU A 94 5.11 -7.46 -13.29
N ARG A 95 5.14 -7.08 -12.01
CA ARG A 95 6.01 -7.72 -11.01
C ARG A 95 5.74 -9.21 -10.87
N LEU A 96 4.46 -9.63 -10.88
CA LEU A 96 4.07 -11.04 -10.81
C LEU A 96 4.63 -11.86 -11.98
N ARG A 97 4.64 -11.30 -13.19
CA ARG A 97 5.26 -11.96 -14.37
C ARG A 97 6.76 -12.14 -14.21
N LEU A 98 7.43 -11.18 -13.57
CA LEU A 98 8.88 -11.26 -13.32
C LEU A 98 9.24 -12.20 -12.16
N LEU A 99 8.28 -12.49 -11.27
CA LEU A 99 8.49 -13.43 -10.17
C LEU A 99 8.29 -14.88 -10.62
N SER A 100 7.57 -15.15 -11.72
CA SER A 100 7.13 -16.48 -12.17
C SER A 100 8.24 -17.51 -12.10
#